data_AF-A0A6M4FLJ6-F1
#
_entry.id   AF-A0A6M4FLJ6-F1
#
_cell.length_a   1.000
_cell.length_b   1.000
_cell.length_c   1.000
_cell.angle_alpha   90.00
_cell.angle_beta   90.00
_cell.angle_gamma   90.00
#
_symmetry.space_group_name_H-M   'P 1'
#
loop_
_entity.id
_entity.type
_entity.pdbx_description
1 polymer ?
#
loop_
_entity_poly.entity_id
_entity_poly.type
_entity_poly.pdbx_seq_one_letter_code
_entity_poly.pdbx_strand_id
1 'polypeptide(L)'
;MEIIFLGTSAGVPTRARNVSATALRKHNAKGWYLVDCGEGTQHRILRTPLSLNRLEAIAITHLHGDHCYGLPGLLASASMAGRTRALSIVGPASVKGFLEVIEAASGLHLTFPLLFSEVDTQPGAVELPDFTLEAGALSHGVASYAYAFTERNLQRSLDTQRLEAQGIARGPVWGRLYRGEDVSLDDGTTLRSDDYLLPARRARRVVVGGDNDTPRLLATLCKGADVLVHEATYTHEIVERLGTDNQHSTAAAVATFGAEQEIANLVLTHFSPRYVYRRNASPSITDIEREALAHYQGNLFLANDFDRYRLSREGVLEEAERINAGSGRASSSLWSMPLTHYREAIVSKPTPGCGSVAAVTAVSGLGLVIKALKRSGSGRRGSEKSTEEASRRQTLIDEAQALIETLNGYADEDAQALEAYLDAQSKRGEAKGDPSEAARRMNEVPLETAKACLDALRLTVESLAHSKQALRSDVLAGGLLLHSGLGAVLFTVDADLASLEEGEEKQAMAETRARLQQQADSHMAWLRQQPVS
;
A
#
# COMPACT_ATOMS: atom_id res chain seq x y z
N MET A 1 0.89 -15.24 7.33
CA MET A 1 2.11 -14.50 7.71
C MET A 1 1.95 -13.10 7.16
N GLU A 2 2.74 -12.14 7.63
CA GLU A 2 2.74 -10.78 7.10
C GLU A 2 4.16 -10.43 6.67
N ILE A 3 4.26 -9.77 5.51
CA ILE A 3 5.48 -9.22 4.94
C ILE A 3 5.26 -7.72 4.87
N ILE A 4 6.18 -6.93 5.42
CA ILE A 4 6.09 -5.47 5.46
C ILE A 4 7.39 -4.91 4.89
N PHE A 5 7.30 -4.14 3.82
CA PHE A 5 8.47 -3.52 3.20
C PHE A 5 8.76 -2.18 3.88
N LEU A 6 9.96 -2.02 4.45
CA LEU A 6 10.39 -0.78 5.10
C LEU A 6 11.21 0.10 4.14
N GLY A 7 11.87 -0.54 3.16
CA GLY A 7 12.54 0.09 2.04
C GLY A 7 12.75 -0.89 0.90
N THR A 8 12.64 -0.39 -0.34
CA THR A 8 12.65 -1.19 -1.57
C THR A 8 13.55 -0.60 -2.67
N SER A 9 14.44 0.34 -2.34
CA SER A 9 15.35 1.01 -3.28
C SER A 9 16.69 0.30 -3.31
N ALA A 10 17.29 0.19 -4.51
CA ALA A 10 18.63 -0.35 -4.67
C ALA A 10 19.73 0.71 -4.51
N GLY A 11 20.80 0.37 -3.79
CA GLY A 11 22.04 1.13 -3.65
C GLY A 11 21.93 2.40 -2.80
N VAL A 12 20.94 3.25 -3.08
CA VAL A 12 20.77 4.56 -2.40
C VAL A 12 19.29 4.85 -2.12
N PRO A 13 18.99 5.57 -1.02
CA PRO A 13 17.63 6.02 -0.76
C PRO A 13 17.22 7.12 -1.74
N THR A 14 15.92 7.18 -2.03
CA THR A 14 15.30 8.23 -2.83
C THR A 14 14.23 8.94 -2.01
N ARG A 15 13.62 9.99 -2.59
CA ARG A 15 12.43 10.60 -1.97
C ARG A 15 11.25 9.62 -1.86
N ALA A 16 11.19 8.63 -2.76
CA ALA A 16 10.06 7.71 -2.87
C ALA A 16 10.27 6.40 -2.08
N ARG A 17 11.51 5.88 -2.06
CA ARG A 17 11.86 4.55 -1.55
C ARG A 17 13.12 4.64 -0.69
N ASN A 18 13.11 4.03 0.49
CA ASN A 18 14.31 3.81 1.30
C ASN A 18 15.08 2.58 0.82
N VAL A 19 16.31 2.39 1.28
CA VAL A 19 17.12 1.19 1.02
C VAL A 19 16.60 -0.05 1.75
N SER A 20 17.09 -1.22 1.34
CA SER A 20 16.61 -2.56 1.69
C SER A 20 16.34 -2.80 3.17
N ALA A 21 15.07 -3.12 3.46
CA ALA A 21 14.64 -3.69 4.73
C ALA A 21 13.24 -4.30 4.60
N THR A 22 13.12 -5.60 4.88
CA THR A 22 11.87 -6.35 4.79
C THR A 22 11.55 -7.01 6.13
N ALA A 23 10.43 -6.64 6.75
CA ALA A 23 9.97 -7.22 7.99
C ALA A 23 9.01 -8.40 7.74
N LEU A 24 9.16 -9.48 8.52
CA LEU A 24 8.26 -10.63 8.54
C LEU A 24 7.69 -10.84 9.93
N ARG A 25 6.42 -11.23 10.02
CA ARG A 25 5.83 -11.71 11.28
C ARG A 25 4.71 -12.71 11.05
N LYS A 26 4.38 -13.48 12.09
CA LYS A 26 3.08 -14.18 12.12
C LYS A 26 1.96 -13.16 12.31
N HIS A 27 0.82 -13.43 11.69
CA HIS A 27 -0.36 -12.60 11.86
C HIS A 27 -0.77 -12.59 13.35
N ASN A 28 -1.04 -11.40 13.91
CA ASN A 28 -1.31 -11.15 15.33
C ASN A 28 -0.19 -11.51 16.32
N ALA A 29 1.01 -11.89 15.85
CA ALA A 29 2.15 -12.07 16.73
C ALA A 29 2.77 -10.71 17.09
N LYS A 30 3.27 -10.61 18.33
CA LYS A 30 4.05 -9.46 18.76
C LYS A 30 5.48 -9.53 18.24
N GLY A 31 6.05 -10.74 18.21
CA GLY A 31 7.38 -11.02 17.68
C GLY A 31 7.43 -10.81 16.17
N TRP A 32 8.55 -10.27 15.68
CA TRP A 32 8.79 -10.03 14.27
C TRP A 32 10.28 -10.16 13.94
N TYR A 33 10.57 -10.25 12.65
CA TYR A 33 11.88 -10.59 12.09
C TYR A 33 12.20 -9.59 10.99
N LEU A 34 13.47 -9.27 10.80
CA LEU A 34 13.93 -8.31 9.80
C LEU A 34 14.90 -9.01 8.85
N VAL A 35 14.71 -8.84 7.54
CA VAL A 35 15.69 -9.19 6.51
C VAL A 35 16.26 -7.89 5.97
N ASP A 36 17.57 -7.74 6.09
CA ASP A 36 18.35 -6.53 5.84
C ASP A 36 17.95 -5.33 6.70
N CYS A 37 18.93 -4.48 6.93
CA CYS A 37 18.82 -3.29 7.75
C CYS A 37 19.65 -2.16 7.14
N GLY A 38 19.26 -1.73 5.94
CA GLY A 38 19.82 -0.55 5.28
C GLY A 38 19.70 0.72 6.10
N GLU A 39 20.47 1.75 5.71
CA GLU A 39 20.42 3.06 6.37
C GLU A 39 18.98 3.58 6.49
N GLY A 40 18.65 4.14 7.65
CA GLY A 40 17.34 4.72 7.90
C GLY A 40 16.25 3.74 8.30
N THR A 41 16.46 2.42 8.31
CA THR A 41 15.44 1.41 8.67
C THR A 41 14.76 1.69 10.02
N GLN A 42 15.51 2.14 11.04
CA GLN A 42 14.91 2.54 12.32
C GLN A 42 13.89 3.69 12.19
N HIS A 43 14.12 4.66 11.29
CA HIS A 43 13.18 5.75 11.03
C HIS A 43 11.94 5.26 10.28
N ARG A 44 12.10 4.24 9.43
CA ARG A 44 10.96 3.58 8.76
C ARG A 44 10.11 2.84 9.78
N ILE A 45 10.72 2.10 10.71
CA ILE A 45 10.03 1.38 11.79
C ILE A 45 9.16 2.30 12.66
N LEU A 46 9.60 3.53 12.95
CA LEU A 46 8.80 4.52 13.71
C LEU A 46 7.45 4.84 13.07
N ARG A 47 7.29 4.58 11.76
CA ARG A 47 6.04 4.79 11.03
C ARG A 47 5.16 3.54 11.01
N THR A 48 5.56 2.46 11.69
CA THR A 48 4.89 1.16 11.69
C THR A 48 4.49 0.74 13.11
N PRO A 49 3.59 -0.25 13.26
CA PRO A 49 3.29 -0.83 14.57
C PRO A 49 4.39 -1.78 15.11
N LEU A 50 5.52 -1.93 14.41
CA LEU A 50 6.61 -2.81 14.82
C LEU A 50 7.40 -2.18 15.97
N SER A 51 7.71 -2.99 16.98
CA SER A 51 8.46 -2.54 18.16
C SER A 51 9.84 -3.18 18.19
N LEU A 52 10.90 -2.38 18.33
CA LEU A 52 12.27 -2.89 18.48
C LEU A 52 12.43 -3.82 19.71
N ASN A 53 11.61 -3.65 20.75
CA ASN A 53 11.58 -4.54 21.93
C ASN A 53 10.98 -5.93 21.63
N ARG A 54 10.31 -6.08 20.49
CA ARG A 54 9.73 -7.35 20.02
C ARG A 54 10.44 -7.94 18.80
N LEU A 55 11.50 -7.30 18.31
CA LEU A 55 12.34 -7.85 17.25
C LEU A 55 13.01 -9.14 17.76
N GLU A 56 12.84 -10.24 17.05
CA GLU A 56 13.35 -11.57 17.42
C GLU A 56 14.69 -11.87 16.77
N ALA A 57 14.81 -11.58 15.47
CA ALA A 57 16.05 -11.76 14.73
C ALA A 57 16.19 -10.75 13.58
N ILE A 58 17.43 -10.48 13.19
CA ILE A 58 17.80 -9.76 11.97
C ILE A 58 18.63 -10.71 11.11
N ALA A 59 18.20 -10.95 9.88
CA ALA A 59 18.94 -11.71 8.87
C ALA A 59 19.55 -10.73 7.86
N ILE A 60 20.87 -10.71 7.72
CA ILE A 60 21.60 -9.81 6.81
C ILE A 60 22.08 -10.61 5.61
N THR A 61 21.59 -10.27 4.43
CA THR A 61 21.90 -10.99 3.18
C THR A 61 23.36 -10.83 2.79
N HIS A 62 23.89 -9.61 2.87
CA HIS A 62 25.28 -9.27 2.56
C HIS A 62 25.70 -7.91 3.15
N LEU A 63 26.96 -7.52 2.96
CA LEU A 63 27.58 -6.36 3.62
C LEU A 63 27.61 -5.06 2.82
N HIS A 64 26.83 -4.94 1.74
CA HIS A 64 26.66 -3.62 1.14
C HIS A 64 25.86 -2.70 2.07
N GLY A 65 26.17 -1.40 2.00
CA GLY A 65 25.72 -0.43 2.99
C GLY A 65 24.22 -0.23 3.03
N ASP A 66 23.57 -0.33 1.87
CA ASP A 66 22.12 -0.30 1.70
C ASP A 66 21.40 -1.53 2.29
N HIS A 67 22.14 -2.53 2.77
CA HIS A 67 21.60 -3.70 3.48
C HIS A 67 22.02 -3.77 4.95
N CYS A 68 23.04 -3.04 5.40
CA CYS A 68 23.55 -3.19 6.78
C CYS A 68 23.86 -1.90 7.56
N TYR A 69 23.97 -0.73 6.92
CA TYR A 69 24.38 0.50 7.62
C TYR A 69 23.35 1.05 8.62
N GLY A 70 22.10 0.61 8.55
CA GLY A 70 21.09 0.93 9.56
C GLY A 70 21.23 0.11 10.84
N LEU A 71 21.96 -1.01 10.80
CA LEU A 71 22.07 -1.95 11.91
C LEU A 71 22.59 -1.29 13.21
N PRO A 72 23.67 -0.49 13.20
CA PRO A 72 24.22 0.07 14.43
C PRO A 72 23.25 1.05 15.10
N GLY A 73 22.64 1.94 14.31
CA GLY A 73 21.65 2.89 14.80
C GLY A 73 20.39 2.19 15.32
N LEU A 74 19.92 1.14 14.65
CA LEU A 74 18.79 0.34 15.11
C LEU A 74 19.07 -0.35 16.46
N LEU A 75 20.26 -0.95 16.61
CA LEU A 75 20.68 -1.61 17.85
C LEU A 75 20.81 -0.64 19.02
N ALA A 76 21.45 0.51 18.79
CA ALA A 76 21.53 1.60 19.76
C ALA A 76 20.14 2.07 20.21
N SER A 77 19.24 2.32 19.26
CA SER A 77 17.86 2.73 19.55
C SER A 77 17.08 1.67 20.33
N ALA A 78 17.27 0.38 20.00
CA ALA A 78 16.66 -0.71 20.77
C ALA A 78 17.18 -0.74 22.22
N SER A 79 18.48 -0.53 22.42
CA SER A 79 19.08 -0.50 23.76
C SER A 79 18.56 0.69 24.58
N MET A 80 18.54 1.89 23.99
CA MET A 80 18.00 3.10 24.63
C MET A 80 16.49 2.98 24.93
N ALA A 81 15.75 2.21 24.14
CA ALA A 81 14.34 1.88 24.38
C ALA A 81 14.13 0.82 25.48
N GLY A 82 15.18 0.45 26.22
CA GLY A 82 15.12 -0.44 27.37
C GLY A 82 15.10 -1.93 27.00
N ARG A 83 15.57 -2.31 25.80
CA ARG A 83 15.66 -3.72 25.43
C ARG A 83 16.67 -4.44 26.32
N THR A 84 16.25 -5.56 26.91
CA THR A 84 17.14 -6.48 27.66
C THR A 84 17.19 -7.89 27.04
N ARG A 85 16.22 -8.21 26.18
CA ARG A 85 16.11 -9.53 25.57
C ARG A 85 17.15 -9.74 24.48
N ALA A 86 17.76 -10.92 24.46
CA ALA A 86 18.67 -11.36 23.40
C ALA A 86 18.10 -11.11 22.00
N LEU A 87 18.96 -10.76 21.04
CA LEU A 87 18.60 -10.58 19.65
C LEU A 87 19.48 -11.48 18.77
N SER A 88 18.86 -12.32 17.93
CA SER A 88 19.61 -13.14 16.99
C SER A 88 20.01 -12.34 15.76
N ILE A 89 21.27 -12.45 15.34
CA ILE A 89 21.80 -11.88 14.11
C ILE A 89 22.25 -13.06 13.23
N VAL A 90 21.59 -13.23 12.10
CA VAL A 90 21.89 -14.29 11.13
C VAL A 90 22.49 -13.64 9.90
N GLY A 91 23.64 -14.10 9.42
CA GLY A 91 24.35 -13.41 8.35
C GLY A 91 25.71 -14.02 8.04
N PRO A 92 26.43 -13.51 7.03
CA PRO A 92 27.85 -13.80 6.84
C PRO A 92 28.65 -13.46 8.11
N ALA A 93 29.72 -14.20 8.39
CA ALA A 93 30.57 -14.00 9.58
C ALA A 93 31.10 -12.57 9.70
N SER A 94 31.31 -11.90 8.57
CA SER A 94 31.76 -10.51 8.48
C SER A 94 30.77 -9.48 9.07
N VAL A 95 29.50 -9.82 9.26
CA VAL A 95 28.52 -8.93 9.96
C VAL A 95 28.92 -8.70 11.41
N LYS A 96 29.46 -9.73 12.07
CA LYS A 96 29.97 -9.63 13.44
C LYS A 96 31.15 -8.68 13.51
N GLY A 97 32.12 -8.83 12.61
CA GLY A 97 33.29 -7.94 12.54
C GLY A 97 32.92 -6.49 12.26
N PHE A 98 31.92 -6.24 11.41
CA PHE A 98 31.38 -4.89 11.17
C PHE A 98 30.85 -4.25 12.46
N LEU A 99 30.05 -4.97 13.25
CA LEU A 99 29.52 -4.47 14.52
C LEU A 99 30.61 -4.26 15.56
N GLU A 100 31.57 -5.18 15.70
CA GLU A 100 32.69 -5.06 16.64
C GLU A 100 33.52 -3.79 16.39
N VAL A 101 33.77 -3.45 15.12
CA VAL A 101 34.48 -2.21 14.75
C VAL A 101 33.69 -0.97 15.17
N ILE A 102 32.38 -0.96 14.98
CA ILE A 102 31.53 0.18 15.35
C ILE A 102 31.39 0.30 16.86
N GLU A 103 31.27 -0.82 17.57
CA GLU A 103 31.28 -0.85 19.04
C GLU A 103 32.56 -0.22 19.59
N ALA A 104 33.71 -0.64 19.07
CA ALA A 104 35.01 -0.08 19.46
C ALA A 104 35.16 1.40 19.09
N ALA A 105 34.68 1.82 17.91
CA ALA A 105 34.88 3.18 17.39
C ALA A 105 33.91 4.22 17.96
N SER A 106 32.69 3.81 18.34
CA SER A 106 31.61 4.72 18.76
C SER A 106 31.29 4.67 20.26
N GLY A 107 31.83 3.69 20.99
CA GLY A 107 31.44 3.44 22.38
C GLY A 107 30.02 2.89 22.52
N LEU A 108 29.52 2.19 21.49
CA LEU A 108 28.22 1.54 21.54
C LEU A 108 28.23 0.45 22.61
N HIS A 109 27.35 0.57 23.60
CA HIS A 109 27.14 -0.40 24.66
C HIS A 109 25.69 -0.87 24.66
N LEU A 110 25.47 -2.15 24.36
CA LEU A 110 24.14 -2.74 24.30
C LEU A 110 23.71 -3.30 25.65
N THR A 111 22.47 -3.02 26.04
CA THR A 111 21.83 -3.54 27.26
C THR A 111 21.28 -4.96 27.12
N PHE A 112 21.54 -5.61 25.98
CA PHE A 112 21.06 -6.95 25.65
C PHE A 112 22.10 -7.70 24.82
N PRO A 113 22.15 -9.05 24.90
CA PRO A 113 23.13 -9.83 24.16
C PRO A 113 22.73 -10.01 22.69
N LEU A 114 23.74 -10.02 21.80
CA LEU A 114 23.61 -10.42 20.41
C LEU A 114 24.03 -11.90 20.26
N LEU A 115 23.21 -12.69 19.57
CA LEU A 115 23.48 -14.10 19.29
C LEU A 115 23.72 -14.27 17.79
N PHE A 116 24.97 -14.52 17.40
CA PHE A 116 25.35 -14.63 15.99
C PHE A 116 25.15 -16.05 15.44
N SER A 117 24.65 -16.15 14.21
CA SER A 117 24.59 -17.39 13.42
C SER A 117 25.22 -17.11 12.04
N GLU A 118 26.44 -17.58 11.87
CA GLU A 118 27.31 -17.32 10.72
C GLU A 118 27.04 -18.33 9.61
N VAL A 119 26.29 -17.92 8.58
CA VAL A 119 25.75 -18.87 7.57
C VAL A 119 26.79 -19.35 6.55
N ASP A 120 27.91 -18.65 6.45
CA ASP A 120 29.05 -18.96 5.59
C ASP A 120 30.01 -19.97 6.24
N THR A 121 30.10 -19.99 7.57
CA THR A 121 30.98 -20.91 8.32
C THR A 121 30.24 -22.07 8.99
N GLN A 122 28.95 -21.88 9.30
CA GLN A 122 28.10 -22.86 9.98
C GLN A 122 26.79 -23.05 9.21
N PRO A 123 26.83 -23.68 8.02
CA PRO A 123 25.64 -23.87 7.21
C PRO A 123 24.66 -24.80 7.95
N GLY A 124 23.39 -24.39 8.00
CA GLY A 124 22.34 -25.16 8.66
C GLY A 124 21.09 -24.32 8.92
N ALA A 125 20.02 -25.00 9.31
CA ALA A 125 18.79 -24.34 9.72
C ALA A 125 18.97 -23.68 11.11
N VAL A 126 18.59 -22.42 11.23
CA VAL A 126 18.56 -21.68 12.49
C VAL A 126 17.14 -21.70 13.04
N GLU A 127 17.01 -22.19 14.27
CA GLU A 127 15.71 -22.29 14.94
C GLU A 127 15.35 -21.00 15.65
N LEU A 128 14.31 -20.32 15.15
CA LEU A 128 13.77 -19.09 15.72
C LEU A 128 12.41 -19.37 16.38
N PRO A 129 11.91 -18.47 17.26
CA PRO A 129 10.67 -18.71 18.01
C PRO A 129 9.45 -19.03 17.13
N ASP A 130 9.31 -18.39 15.97
CA ASP A 130 8.18 -18.60 15.07
C ASP A 130 8.52 -19.29 13.76
N PHE A 131 9.81 -19.38 13.41
CA PHE A 131 10.27 -19.80 12.09
C PHE A 131 11.51 -20.69 12.19
N THR A 132 11.61 -21.65 11.28
CA THR A 132 12.89 -22.26 10.91
C THR A 132 13.45 -21.37 9.81
N LEU A 133 14.68 -20.89 9.97
CA LEU A 133 15.36 -20.06 8.99
C LEU A 133 16.43 -20.89 8.28
N GLU A 134 16.38 -20.98 6.96
CA GLU A 134 17.40 -21.64 6.14
C GLU A 134 18.06 -20.62 5.21
N ALA A 135 19.37 -20.68 5.06
CA ALA A 135 20.12 -19.81 4.16
C ALA A 135 20.47 -20.53 2.85
N GLY A 136 20.42 -19.83 1.72
CA GLY A 136 20.94 -20.30 0.44
C GLY A 136 21.93 -19.28 -0.13
N ALA A 137 23.10 -19.76 -0.56
CA ALA A 137 24.13 -18.90 -1.14
C ALA A 137 23.70 -18.36 -2.52
N LEU A 138 24.05 -17.11 -2.79
CA LEU A 138 23.75 -16.38 -4.02
C LEU A 138 25.02 -15.96 -4.75
N SER A 139 24.86 -15.45 -5.97
CA SER A 139 25.94 -14.88 -6.78
C SER A 139 25.82 -13.36 -6.79
N HIS A 140 26.81 -12.69 -6.19
CA HIS A 140 26.91 -11.23 -6.07
C HIS A 140 28.38 -10.82 -5.82
N GLY A 141 28.71 -9.52 -5.82
CA GLY A 141 30.08 -9.03 -5.67
C GLY A 141 30.76 -9.34 -4.34
N VAL A 142 29.95 -9.64 -3.32
CA VAL A 142 30.37 -10.13 -2.01
C VAL A 142 29.55 -11.36 -1.64
N ALA A 143 29.92 -12.07 -0.58
CA ALA A 143 29.13 -13.19 -0.07
C ALA A 143 27.69 -12.71 0.22
N SER A 144 26.73 -13.30 -0.52
CA SER A 144 25.31 -12.94 -0.48
C SER A 144 24.46 -14.19 -0.26
N TYR A 145 23.36 -14.02 0.47
CA TYR A 145 22.49 -15.10 0.90
C TYR A 145 21.01 -14.72 0.74
N ALA A 146 20.20 -15.74 0.49
CA ALA A 146 18.76 -15.69 0.64
C ALA A 146 18.33 -16.42 1.90
N TYR A 147 17.16 -16.05 2.43
CA TYR A 147 16.62 -16.63 3.66
C TYR A 147 15.20 -17.18 3.45
N ALA A 148 15.01 -18.46 3.74
CA ALA A 148 13.70 -19.10 3.78
C ALA A 148 13.16 -19.17 5.21
N PHE A 149 12.03 -18.50 5.45
CA PHE A 149 11.29 -18.54 6.70
C PHE A 149 10.18 -19.59 6.60
N THR A 150 10.34 -20.71 7.30
CA THR A 150 9.29 -21.75 7.39
C THR A 150 8.58 -21.68 8.72
N GLU A 151 7.26 -21.52 8.68
CA GLU A 151 6.43 -21.37 9.87
C GLU A 151 6.53 -22.58 10.81
N ARG A 152 6.88 -22.32 12.07
CA ARG A 152 6.92 -23.31 13.16
C ARG A 152 5.74 -23.17 14.10
N ASN A 153 5.63 -24.10 15.05
CA ASN A 153 4.63 -24.08 16.13
C ASN A 153 3.21 -23.95 15.57
N LEU A 154 2.93 -24.77 14.55
CA LEU A 154 1.63 -24.82 13.91
C LEU A 154 0.61 -25.30 14.93
N GLN A 155 -0.24 -24.37 15.37
CA GLN A 155 -1.36 -24.72 16.24
C GLN A 155 -2.20 -25.79 15.55
N ARG A 156 -2.32 -26.94 16.21
CA ARG A 156 -3.34 -27.94 15.89
C ARG A 156 -4.70 -27.33 16.21
N SER A 157 -5.74 -27.84 15.57
CA SER A 157 -7.12 -27.47 15.89
C SER A 157 -7.84 -28.69 16.43
N LEU A 158 -8.72 -28.49 17.40
CA LEU A 158 -9.59 -29.54 17.90
C LEU A 158 -10.73 -29.78 16.91
N ASP A 159 -11.09 -31.03 16.66
CA ASP A 159 -12.31 -31.38 15.94
C ASP A 159 -13.52 -31.22 16.88
N THR A 160 -13.98 -29.97 16.98
CA THR A 160 -15.08 -29.61 17.87
C THR A 160 -16.40 -30.26 17.46
N GLN A 161 -16.58 -30.52 16.16
CA GLN A 161 -17.80 -31.16 15.64
C GLN A 161 -17.88 -32.62 16.10
N ARG A 162 -16.76 -33.36 16.04
CA ARG A 162 -16.71 -34.74 16.52
C ARG A 162 -16.94 -34.85 18.03
N LEU A 163 -16.38 -33.93 18.82
CA LEU A 163 -16.59 -33.88 20.27
C LEU A 163 -18.05 -33.58 20.63
N GLU A 164 -18.67 -32.63 19.93
CA GLU A 164 -20.09 -32.31 20.10
C GLU A 164 -21.00 -33.47 19.69
N ALA A 165 -20.68 -34.16 18.58
CA ALA A 165 -21.42 -35.32 18.11
C ALA A 165 -21.37 -36.51 19.08
N GLN A 166 -20.31 -36.63 19.88
CA GLN A 166 -20.17 -37.63 20.94
C GLN A 166 -20.72 -37.17 22.29
N GLY A 167 -21.35 -35.99 22.36
CA GLY A 167 -21.94 -35.46 23.59
C GLY A 167 -20.92 -34.98 24.63
N ILE A 168 -19.66 -34.77 24.24
CA ILE A 168 -18.61 -34.32 25.16
C ILE A 168 -18.74 -32.81 25.38
N ALA A 169 -19.23 -32.44 26.56
CA ALA A 169 -19.45 -31.04 26.93
C ALA A 169 -18.17 -30.20 26.83
N ARG A 170 -18.32 -28.95 26.37
CA ARG A 170 -17.24 -27.95 26.33
C ARG A 170 -16.74 -27.70 27.75
N GLY A 171 -15.44 -27.84 27.98
CA GLY A 171 -14.85 -27.70 29.31
C GLY A 171 -13.37 -28.11 29.37
N PRO A 172 -12.84 -28.40 30.58
CA PRO A 172 -11.43 -28.74 30.79
C PRO A 172 -10.94 -29.91 29.92
N VAL A 173 -11.82 -30.87 29.61
CA VAL A 173 -11.55 -32.03 28.73
C VAL A 173 -11.06 -31.58 27.36
N TRP A 174 -11.72 -30.59 26.74
CA TRP A 174 -11.34 -30.09 25.41
C TRP A 174 -9.94 -29.46 25.42
N GLY A 175 -9.60 -28.73 26.49
CA GLY A 175 -8.28 -28.13 26.66
C GLY A 175 -7.17 -29.16 26.86
N ARG A 176 -7.47 -30.28 27.53
CA ARG A 176 -6.52 -31.40 27.70
C ARG A 176 -6.28 -32.12 26.38
N LEU A 177 -7.33 -32.48 25.65
CA LEU A 177 -7.23 -33.09 24.31
C LEU A 177 -6.48 -32.16 23.34
N TYR A 178 -6.74 -30.84 23.40
CA TYR A 178 -6.01 -29.86 22.60
C TYR A 178 -4.50 -29.83 22.87
N ARG A 179 -4.08 -30.11 24.12
CA ARG A 179 -2.66 -30.21 24.50
C ARG A 179 -2.02 -31.56 24.17
N GLY A 180 -2.76 -32.48 23.54
CA GLY A 180 -2.27 -33.82 23.26
C GLY A 180 -2.33 -34.76 24.46
N GLU A 181 -3.16 -34.45 25.46
CA GLU A 181 -3.37 -35.33 26.62
C GLU A 181 -4.59 -36.22 26.39
N ASP A 182 -4.44 -37.53 26.58
CA ASP A 182 -5.55 -38.47 26.66
C ASP A 182 -6.39 -38.21 27.93
N VAL A 183 -7.71 -38.32 27.82
CA VAL A 183 -8.65 -38.00 28.91
C VAL A 183 -9.58 -39.17 29.16
N SER A 184 -9.57 -39.71 30.38
CA SER A 184 -10.59 -40.62 30.87
C SER A 184 -11.77 -39.82 31.44
N LEU A 185 -12.99 -40.14 30.99
CA LEU A 185 -14.25 -39.58 31.45
C LEU A 185 -14.80 -40.37 32.64
N ASP A 186 -15.76 -39.77 33.35
CA ASP A 186 -16.39 -40.36 34.55
C ASP A 186 -17.20 -41.63 34.24
N ASP A 187 -17.61 -41.82 32.98
CA ASP A 187 -18.31 -43.02 32.50
C ASP A 187 -17.36 -44.18 32.14
N GLY A 188 -16.04 -44.00 32.35
CA GLY A 188 -15.00 -44.97 32.02
C GLY A 188 -14.48 -44.90 30.58
N THR A 189 -15.05 -44.06 29.72
CA THR A 189 -14.59 -43.85 28.35
C THR A 189 -13.23 -43.14 28.34
N THR A 190 -12.28 -43.62 27.53
CA THR A 190 -10.99 -42.93 27.31
C THR A 190 -10.97 -42.29 25.94
N LEU A 191 -10.82 -40.97 25.92
CA LEU A 191 -10.66 -40.14 24.73
C LEU A 191 -9.18 -39.99 24.42
N ARG A 192 -8.73 -40.51 23.27
CA ARG A 192 -7.35 -40.29 22.81
C ARG A 192 -7.24 -38.96 22.10
N SER A 193 -6.27 -38.12 22.47
CA SER A 193 -6.16 -36.77 21.90
C SER A 193 -6.03 -36.78 20.38
N ASP A 194 -5.28 -37.73 19.83
CA ASP A 194 -5.04 -37.84 18.40
C ASP A 194 -6.31 -38.12 17.58
N ASP A 195 -7.37 -38.68 18.20
CA ASP A 195 -8.66 -38.90 17.53
C ASP A 195 -9.47 -37.60 17.35
N TYR A 196 -9.12 -36.55 18.09
CA TYR A 196 -9.84 -35.26 18.13
C TYR A 196 -8.97 -34.07 17.70
N LEU A 197 -7.74 -34.31 17.23
CA LEU A 197 -6.89 -33.28 16.66
C LEU A 197 -6.97 -33.33 15.14
N LEU A 198 -7.38 -32.21 14.53
CA LEU A 198 -7.31 -32.04 13.09
C LEU A 198 -5.84 -32.04 12.64
N PRO A 199 -5.54 -32.54 11.42
CA PRO A 199 -4.20 -32.48 10.86
C PRO A 199 -3.61 -31.08 10.97
N ALA A 200 -2.34 -31.00 11.38
CA ALA A 200 -1.64 -29.73 11.39
C ALA A 200 -1.65 -29.16 9.97
N ARG A 201 -2.10 -27.91 9.83
CA ARG A 201 -2.06 -27.20 8.55
C ARG A 201 -0.62 -27.17 8.01
N ARG A 202 -0.46 -27.10 6.70
CA ARG A 202 0.86 -26.94 6.07
C ARG A 202 1.57 -25.71 6.64
N ALA A 203 2.87 -25.84 6.91
CA ALA A 203 3.74 -24.73 7.25
C ALA A 203 3.86 -23.79 6.06
N ARG A 204 3.63 -22.50 6.29
CA ARG A 204 3.85 -21.51 5.24
C ARG A 204 5.33 -21.20 5.12
N ARG A 205 5.81 -20.99 3.90
CA ARG A 205 7.22 -20.75 3.60
C ARG A 205 7.38 -19.51 2.74
N VAL A 206 8.16 -18.54 3.23
CA VAL A 206 8.48 -17.30 2.50
C VAL A 206 9.99 -17.25 2.30
N VAL A 207 10.43 -17.08 1.07
CA VAL A 207 11.84 -16.87 0.72
C VAL A 207 12.07 -15.40 0.43
N VAL A 208 13.09 -14.81 1.06
CA VAL A 208 13.54 -13.44 0.77
C VAL A 208 14.97 -13.54 0.24
N GLY A 209 15.15 -13.20 -1.03
CA GLY A 209 16.46 -13.14 -1.68
C GLY A 209 17.17 -11.83 -1.35
N GLY A 210 18.49 -11.92 -1.12
CA GLY A 210 19.37 -10.78 -1.23
C GLY A 210 19.72 -10.48 -2.69
N ASP A 211 20.61 -9.52 -2.87
CA ASP A 211 21.10 -9.14 -4.19
C ASP A 211 21.79 -10.30 -4.88
N ASN A 212 21.40 -10.55 -6.13
CA ASN A 212 21.97 -11.60 -6.94
C ASN A 212 21.69 -11.46 -8.44
N ASP A 213 22.60 -11.99 -9.26
CA ASP A 213 22.48 -12.08 -10.73
C ASP A 213 22.01 -13.44 -11.26
N THR A 214 21.92 -14.45 -10.39
CA THR A 214 21.66 -15.84 -10.78
C THR A 214 20.47 -16.42 -9.99
N PRO A 215 19.21 -16.08 -10.34
CA PRO A 215 18.02 -16.56 -9.62
C PRO A 215 17.95 -18.08 -9.48
N ARG A 216 18.49 -18.84 -10.44
CA ARG A 216 18.50 -20.31 -10.43
C ARG A 216 19.20 -20.93 -9.23
N LEU A 217 20.11 -20.21 -8.55
CA LEU A 217 20.73 -20.69 -7.30
C LEU A 217 19.69 -20.91 -6.18
N LEU A 218 18.54 -20.24 -6.26
CA LEU A 218 17.45 -20.38 -5.30
C LEU A 218 16.61 -21.65 -5.46
N ALA A 219 16.79 -22.44 -6.54
CA ALA A 219 15.91 -23.56 -6.86
C ALA A 219 15.71 -24.54 -5.68
N THR A 220 16.78 -24.88 -4.96
CA THR A 220 16.68 -25.77 -3.80
C THR A 220 15.96 -25.10 -2.62
N LEU A 221 16.28 -23.83 -2.34
CA LEU A 221 15.72 -23.09 -1.21
C LEU A 221 14.22 -22.78 -1.39
N CYS A 222 13.80 -22.57 -2.64
CA CYS A 222 12.44 -22.27 -3.06
C CYS A 222 11.51 -23.48 -3.14
N LYS A 223 11.99 -24.71 -2.92
CA LYS A 223 11.12 -25.90 -2.91
C LYS A 223 10.00 -25.75 -1.87
N GLY A 224 8.75 -25.75 -2.33
CA GLY A 224 7.57 -25.57 -1.48
C GLY A 224 7.39 -24.17 -0.90
N ALA A 225 8.04 -23.15 -1.47
CA ALA A 225 7.83 -21.76 -1.10
C ALA A 225 6.46 -21.25 -1.57
N ASP A 226 5.76 -20.53 -0.70
CA ASP A 226 4.50 -19.87 -1.05
C ASP A 226 4.74 -18.49 -1.66
N VAL A 227 5.79 -17.82 -1.20
CA VAL A 227 6.15 -16.47 -1.64
C VAL A 227 7.66 -16.42 -1.87
N LEU A 228 8.05 -15.87 -3.02
CA LEU A 228 9.41 -15.43 -3.29
C LEU A 228 9.45 -13.90 -3.32
N VAL A 229 10.21 -13.29 -2.41
CA VAL A 229 10.60 -11.88 -2.48
C VAL A 229 11.98 -11.82 -3.12
N HIS A 230 12.12 -11.11 -4.24
CA HIS A 230 13.36 -11.09 -5.01
C HIS A 230 13.67 -9.69 -5.54
N GLU A 231 14.96 -9.35 -5.66
CA GLU A 231 15.37 -8.13 -6.33
C GLU A 231 15.00 -8.17 -7.83
N ALA A 232 14.60 -7.02 -8.36
CA ALA A 232 14.46 -6.80 -9.80
C ALA A 232 15.06 -5.43 -10.11
N THR A 233 16.37 -5.33 -9.91
CA THR A 233 17.07 -4.04 -9.98
C THR A 233 16.95 -3.42 -11.37
N TYR A 234 16.89 -4.25 -12.42
CA TYR A 234 16.85 -3.80 -13.81
C TYR A 234 15.80 -4.52 -14.68
N THR A 235 15.51 -3.93 -15.82
CA THR A 235 14.91 -4.58 -16.99
C THR A 235 16.02 -5.10 -17.89
N HIS A 236 15.73 -6.10 -18.72
CA HIS A 236 16.69 -6.63 -19.69
C HIS A 236 17.27 -5.54 -20.60
N GLU A 237 16.41 -4.66 -21.10
CA GLU A 237 16.82 -3.50 -21.92
C GLU A 237 17.85 -2.60 -21.23
N ILE A 238 17.73 -2.41 -19.91
CA ILE A 238 18.70 -1.60 -19.16
C ILE A 238 20.03 -2.35 -18.99
N VAL A 239 19.99 -3.66 -18.77
CA VAL A 239 21.20 -4.48 -18.67
C VAL A 239 21.98 -4.48 -19.98
N GLU A 240 21.31 -4.62 -21.12
CA GLU A 240 21.96 -4.55 -22.45
C GLU A 240 22.70 -3.22 -22.65
N ARG A 241 22.19 -2.12 -22.10
CA ARG A 241 22.82 -0.80 -22.16
C ARG A 241 23.98 -0.62 -21.16
N LEU A 242 23.91 -1.26 -20.00
CA LEU A 242 24.91 -1.15 -18.93
C LEU A 242 26.09 -2.11 -19.11
N GLY A 243 25.90 -3.24 -19.80
CA GLY A 243 26.87 -4.32 -19.94
C GLY A 243 26.66 -5.49 -18.96
N THR A 244 27.55 -6.48 -19.01
CA THR A 244 27.38 -7.81 -18.37
C THR A 244 27.80 -7.91 -16.90
N ASP A 245 28.28 -6.83 -16.27
CA ASP A 245 28.89 -6.85 -14.92
C ASP A 245 27.97 -6.30 -13.82
N ASN A 246 26.66 -6.29 -14.02
CA ASN A 246 25.76 -5.59 -13.10
C ASN A 246 25.34 -6.36 -11.84
N GLN A 247 25.80 -7.61 -11.63
CA GLN A 247 25.66 -8.44 -10.41
C GLN A 247 24.25 -8.45 -9.76
N HIS A 248 23.23 -8.14 -10.56
CA HIS A 248 21.84 -7.96 -10.17
C HIS A 248 20.93 -8.63 -11.19
N SER A 249 19.70 -8.91 -10.78
CA SER A 249 18.74 -9.63 -11.61
C SER A 249 17.85 -8.70 -12.43
N THR A 250 17.43 -9.20 -13.59
CA THR A 250 16.38 -8.57 -14.38
C THR A 250 15.00 -9.05 -13.97
N ALA A 251 13.99 -8.20 -14.17
CA ALA A 251 12.60 -8.58 -13.98
C ALA A 251 12.23 -9.83 -14.81
N ALA A 252 12.68 -9.91 -16.07
CA ALA A 252 12.50 -11.09 -16.93
C ALA A 252 13.13 -12.37 -16.37
N ALA A 253 14.37 -12.30 -15.85
CA ALA A 253 15.07 -13.47 -15.34
C ALA A 253 14.39 -14.03 -14.08
N VAL A 254 13.98 -13.14 -13.17
CA VAL A 254 13.28 -13.52 -11.94
C VAL A 254 11.89 -14.07 -12.22
N ALA A 255 11.14 -13.42 -13.10
CA ALA A 255 9.81 -13.88 -13.51
C ALA A 255 9.87 -15.27 -14.17
N THR A 256 10.84 -15.49 -15.05
CA THR A 256 11.09 -16.80 -15.68
C THR A 256 11.42 -17.86 -14.65
N PHE A 257 12.34 -17.56 -13.72
CA PHE A 257 12.68 -18.48 -12.63
C PHE A 257 11.46 -18.79 -11.74
N GLY A 258 10.67 -17.78 -11.38
CA GLY A 258 9.45 -17.96 -10.60
C GLY A 258 8.44 -18.88 -11.29
N ALA A 259 8.31 -18.78 -12.61
CA ALA A 259 7.49 -19.68 -13.41
C ALA A 259 8.06 -21.11 -13.47
N GLU A 260 9.37 -21.26 -13.71
CA GLU A 260 10.08 -22.55 -13.74
C GLU A 260 9.96 -23.32 -12.41
N GLN A 261 9.91 -22.61 -11.28
CA GLN A 261 9.78 -23.20 -9.95
C GLN A 261 8.34 -23.28 -9.43
N GLU A 262 7.35 -22.96 -10.27
CA GLU A 262 5.92 -22.97 -9.92
C GLU A 262 5.59 -22.14 -8.66
N ILE A 263 6.30 -21.02 -8.46
CA ILE A 263 6.05 -20.13 -7.32
C ILE A 263 4.69 -19.48 -7.53
N ALA A 264 3.81 -19.55 -6.53
CA ALA A 264 2.46 -19.00 -6.62
C ALA A 264 2.43 -17.46 -6.50
N ASN A 265 3.30 -16.90 -5.65
CA ASN A 265 3.34 -15.46 -5.38
C ASN A 265 4.78 -14.93 -5.50
N LEU A 266 5.00 -13.99 -6.42
CA LEU A 266 6.28 -13.34 -6.66
C LEU A 266 6.18 -11.86 -6.27
N VAL A 267 7.06 -11.40 -5.37
CA VAL A 267 7.13 -10.00 -4.95
C VAL A 267 8.48 -9.43 -5.35
N LEU A 268 8.47 -8.46 -6.27
CA LEU A 268 9.67 -7.78 -6.72
C LEU A 268 10.00 -6.58 -5.82
N THR A 269 11.28 -6.37 -5.55
CA THR A 269 11.78 -5.25 -4.73
C THR A 269 13.15 -4.79 -5.25
N HIS A 270 13.83 -3.94 -4.49
CA HIS A 270 15.20 -3.50 -4.75
C HIS A 270 15.35 -2.85 -6.13
N PHE A 271 14.51 -1.86 -6.40
CA PHE A 271 14.47 -1.21 -7.71
C PHE A 271 15.55 -0.14 -7.83
N SER A 272 16.26 -0.09 -8.96
CA SER A 272 17.19 1.00 -9.24
C SER A 272 16.47 2.36 -9.21
N PRO A 273 17.04 3.41 -8.57
CA PRO A 273 16.49 4.77 -8.52
C PRO A 273 16.13 5.40 -9.88
N ARG A 274 16.67 4.86 -10.98
CA ARG A 274 16.34 5.26 -12.35
C ARG A 274 14.86 5.08 -12.71
N TYR A 275 14.17 4.11 -12.12
CA TYR A 275 12.77 3.81 -12.44
C TYR A 275 11.85 4.79 -11.73
N VAL A 276 11.30 5.74 -12.48
CA VAL A 276 10.36 6.74 -11.96
C VAL A 276 8.91 6.23 -12.01
N TYR A 277 8.01 6.85 -11.25
CA TYR A 277 6.58 6.48 -11.21
C TYR A 277 5.70 7.28 -12.20
N ARG A 278 6.30 8.01 -13.15
CA ARG A 278 5.54 8.81 -14.12
C ARG A 278 5.04 7.90 -15.24
N ARG A 279 3.73 7.89 -15.51
CA ARG A 279 3.07 7.04 -16.53
C ARG A 279 3.65 7.16 -17.95
N ASN A 280 4.23 8.31 -18.31
CA ASN A 280 4.78 8.57 -19.65
C ASN A 280 6.31 8.71 -19.66
N ALA A 281 7.01 8.15 -18.67
CA ALA A 281 8.47 8.16 -18.61
C ALA A 281 9.02 6.74 -18.76
N SER A 282 10.19 6.61 -19.37
CA SER A 282 10.98 5.39 -19.34
C SER A 282 12.44 5.75 -19.06
N PRO A 283 13.15 5.04 -18.16
CA PRO A 283 12.68 3.88 -17.41
C PRO A 283 11.67 4.23 -16.30
N SER A 284 10.59 3.45 -16.19
CA SER A 284 9.58 3.57 -15.12
C SER A 284 9.31 2.24 -14.43
N ILE A 285 8.70 2.29 -13.24
CA ILE A 285 8.35 1.06 -12.50
C ILE A 285 7.41 0.14 -13.31
N THR A 286 6.59 0.71 -14.19
CA THR A 286 5.71 -0.05 -15.09
C THR A 286 6.49 -0.82 -16.17
N ASP A 287 7.72 -0.42 -16.48
CA ASP A 287 8.58 -1.18 -17.39
C ASP A 287 9.05 -2.50 -16.75
N ILE A 288 9.37 -2.47 -15.45
CA ILE A 288 9.68 -3.67 -14.64
C ILE A 288 8.46 -4.60 -14.56
N GLU A 289 7.29 -4.04 -14.26
CA GLU A 289 6.04 -4.81 -14.17
C GLU A 289 5.69 -5.48 -15.49
N ARG A 290 5.72 -4.73 -16.60
CA ARG A 290 5.42 -5.24 -17.94
C ARG A 290 6.38 -6.35 -18.35
N GLU A 291 7.68 -6.17 -18.08
CA GLU A 291 8.68 -7.20 -18.37
C GLU A 291 8.43 -8.47 -17.54
N ALA A 292 8.17 -8.35 -16.24
CA ALA A 292 7.88 -9.51 -15.40
C ALA A 292 6.61 -10.27 -15.83
N LEU A 293 5.51 -9.53 -16.11
CA LEU A 293 4.24 -10.13 -16.56
C LEU A 293 4.35 -10.85 -17.91
N ALA A 294 5.33 -10.49 -18.75
CA ALA A 294 5.58 -11.21 -20.00
C ALA A 294 6.10 -12.65 -19.77
N HIS A 295 6.67 -12.94 -18.59
CA HIS A 295 7.31 -14.22 -18.28
C HIS A 295 6.66 -14.98 -17.11
N TYR A 296 5.76 -14.35 -16.35
CA TYR A 296 5.17 -14.91 -15.13
C TYR A 296 3.65 -14.70 -15.08
N GLN A 297 2.91 -15.80 -14.87
CA GLN A 297 1.44 -15.80 -14.83
C GLN A 297 0.87 -16.01 -13.42
N GLY A 298 1.72 -16.17 -12.40
CA GLY A 298 1.30 -16.23 -11.01
C GLY A 298 0.94 -14.85 -10.44
N ASN A 299 0.78 -14.77 -9.12
CA ASN A 299 0.47 -13.50 -8.48
C ASN A 299 1.74 -12.65 -8.37
N LEU A 300 1.85 -11.63 -9.24
CA LEU A 300 2.96 -10.68 -9.24
C LEU A 300 2.63 -9.45 -8.40
N PHE A 301 3.58 -9.03 -7.57
CA PHE A 301 3.51 -7.78 -6.81
C PHE A 301 4.81 -7.00 -6.96
N LEU A 302 4.71 -5.67 -7.04
CA LEU A 302 5.87 -4.77 -6.99
C LEU A 302 5.83 -4.02 -5.65
N ALA A 303 6.74 -4.35 -4.76
CA ALA A 303 6.75 -3.82 -3.42
C ALA A 303 7.00 -2.31 -3.40
N ASN A 304 6.27 -1.58 -2.58
CA ASN A 304 6.62 -0.21 -2.18
C ASN A 304 6.91 -0.13 -0.70
N ASP A 305 7.63 0.91 -0.32
CA ASP A 305 7.77 1.24 1.09
C ASP A 305 6.40 1.31 1.77
N PHE A 306 6.31 0.62 2.89
CA PHE A 306 5.13 0.43 3.76
C PHE A 306 4.01 -0.44 3.20
N ASP A 307 4.23 -1.08 2.06
CA ASP A 307 3.32 -2.12 1.59
C ASP A 307 3.35 -3.30 2.55
N ARG A 308 2.17 -3.86 2.76
CA ARG A 308 1.94 -4.96 3.68
C ARG A 308 1.20 -6.05 2.94
N TYR A 309 1.81 -7.23 2.88
CA TYR A 309 1.18 -8.40 2.28
C TYR A 309 0.85 -9.43 3.36
N ARG A 310 -0.34 -10.00 3.26
CA ARG A 310 -0.82 -11.06 4.14
C ARG A 310 -0.89 -12.37 3.37
N LEU A 311 -0.05 -13.32 3.76
CA LEU A 311 -0.13 -14.70 3.28
C LEU A 311 -1.18 -15.45 4.11
N SER A 312 -2.27 -15.87 3.47
CA SER A 312 -3.36 -16.66 4.06
C SER A 312 -2.85 -18.05 4.50
N ARG A 313 -3.71 -18.90 5.08
CA ARG A 313 -3.32 -20.27 5.45
C ARG A 313 -3.32 -21.20 4.23
N GLU A 314 -4.02 -20.78 3.18
CA GLU A 314 -4.23 -21.46 1.91
C GLU A 314 -3.11 -21.15 0.90
N GLY A 315 -2.18 -20.26 1.25
CA GLY A 315 -1.06 -19.88 0.38
C GLY A 315 -1.38 -18.70 -0.56
N VAL A 316 -2.50 -18.01 -0.36
CA VAL A 316 -2.87 -16.82 -1.13
C VAL A 316 -2.24 -15.59 -0.50
N LEU A 317 -1.49 -14.81 -1.29
CA LEU A 317 -0.92 -13.53 -0.85
C LEU A 317 -1.87 -12.40 -1.24
N GLU A 318 -2.28 -11.60 -0.26
CA GLU A 318 -3.17 -10.45 -0.46
C GLU A 318 -2.48 -9.18 0.04
N GLU A 319 -2.67 -8.06 -0.65
CA GLU A 319 -2.31 -6.75 -0.10
C GLU A 319 -3.25 -6.41 1.07
N ALA A 320 -2.68 -6.04 2.21
CA ALA A 320 -3.40 -5.59 3.39
C ALA A 320 -3.30 -4.06 3.51
N GLU A 321 -4.16 -3.46 4.34
CA GLU A 321 -4.15 -2.00 4.56
C GLU A 321 -2.72 -1.47 4.77
N ARG A 322 -2.33 -0.58 3.86
CA ARG A 322 -1.03 0.05 3.84
C ARG A 322 -0.81 0.79 5.14
N ILE A 323 0.40 0.69 5.68
CA ILE A 323 0.73 1.45 6.89
C ILE A 323 0.74 2.93 6.48
N ASN A 324 -0.19 3.71 7.04
CA ASN A 324 -0.27 5.16 6.82
C ASN A 324 0.97 5.85 7.42
N ALA A 325 2.07 5.79 6.68
CA ALA A 325 3.26 6.55 6.97
C ALA A 325 2.98 8.01 6.63
N GLY A 326 2.70 8.80 7.66
CA GLY A 326 2.67 10.25 7.55
C GLY A 326 3.90 10.76 6.77
N SER A 327 3.63 11.61 5.77
CA SER A 327 4.52 12.39 4.90
C SER A 327 5.38 11.68 3.83
N GLY A 328 5.15 12.06 2.55
CA GLY A 328 6.25 12.49 1.67
C GLY A 328 6.46 11.90 0.26
N ARG A 329 5.49 12.07 -0.67
CA ARG A 329 5.62 12.14 -2.16
C ARG A 329 6.38 11.02 -2.94
N ALA A 330 5.58 10.09 -3.47
CA ALA A 330 5.63 9.65 -4.87
C ALA A 330 4.18 9.58 -5.39
N SER A 331 3.87 10.35 -6.44
CA SER A 331 2.64 10.36 -7.27
C SER A 331 1.40 9.63 -6.73
N SER A 332 0.95 9.98 -5.53
CA SER A 332 -0.36 9.59 -5.02
C SER A 332 -1.32 10.66 -5.52
N SER A 333 -2.37 10.25 -6.25
CA SER A 333 -3.52 11.11 -6.59
C SER A 333 -3.84 12.04 -5.40
N LEU A 334 -4.19 13.30 -5.67
CA LEU A 334 -4.66 14.24 -4.65
C LEU A 334 -5.78 13.63 -3.81
N TRP A 335 -6.60 12.79 -4.44
CA TRP A 335 -7.68 12.06 -3.78
C TRP A 335 -7.20 11.02 -2.76
N SER A 336 -6.05 10.40 -3.01
CA SER A 336 -5.42 9.44 -2.11
C SER A 336 -4.58 10.10 -1.00
N MET A 337 -4.51 11.43 -0.97
CA MET A 337 -3.74 12.17 0.03
C MET A 337 -4.46 12.17 1.38
N PRO A 338 -3.76 11.90 2.51
CA PRO A 338 -4.32 12.10 3.83
C PRO A 338 -4.81 13.55 4.00
N LEU A 339 -5.99 13.73 4.60
CA LEU A 339 -6.63 15.06 4.75
C LEU A 339 -5.71 16.10 5.41
N THR A 340 -4.87 15.69 6.35
CA THR A 340 -3.88 16.57 6.99
C THR A 340 -2.88 17.13 5.99
N HIS A 341 -2.30 16.27 5.15
CA HIS A 341 -1.38 16.72 4.10
C HIS A 341 -2.08 17.52 3.02
N TYR A 342 -3.33 17.18 2.68
CA TYR A 342 -4.12 17.94 1.71
C TYR A 342 -4.30 19.38 2.19
N ARG A 343 -4.69 19.56 3.46
CA ARG A 343 -4.80 20.88 4.10
C ARG A 343 -3.49 21.65 4.13
N GLU A 344 -2.39 21.00 4.51
CA GLU A 344 -1.07 21.62 4.50
C GLU A 344 -0.63 22.03 3.09
N ALA A 345 -0.93 21.21 2.08
CA ALA A 345 -0.59 21.49 0.70
C ALA A 345 -1.32 22.71 0.15
N ILE A 346 -2.62 22.89 0.46
CA ILE A 346 -3.39 24.10 0.10
C ILE A 346 -2.71 25.37 0.62
N VAL A 347 -2.13 25.33 1.82
CA VAL A 347 -1.52 26.51 2.46
C VAL A 347 -0.12 26.80 1.92
N SER A 348 0.63 25.78 1.54
CA SER A 348 2.09 25.87 1.39
C SER A 348 2.61 25.56 -0.02
N LYS A 349 1.75 25.14 -0.95
CA LYS A 349 2.17 24.69 -2.29
C LYS A 349 1.27 25.28 -3.38
N PRO A 350 1.75 25.36 -4.63
CA PRO A 350 0.93 25.75 -5.77
C PRO A 350 -0.25 24.80 -6.03
N THR A 351 -0.04 23.50 -5.79
CA THR A 351 -1.06 22.44 -5.90
C THR A 351 -1.23 21.68 -4.57
N PRO A 352 -2.46 21.29 -4.20
CA PRO A 352 -3.73 21.49 -4.93
C PRO A 352 -4.19 22.96 -4.95
N GLY A 353 -4.67 23.40 -6.10
CA GLY A 353 -5.19 24.75 -6.32
C GLY A 353 -6.70 24.87 -6.10
N CYS A 354 -7.28 26.01 -6.45
CA CYS A 354 -8.72 26.28 -6.27
C CYS A 354 -9.61 25.22 -6.95
N GLY A 355 -9.29 24.81 -8.19
CA GLY A 355 -10.06 23.80 -8.92
C GLY A 355 -10.06 22.43 -8.24
N SER A 356 -8.89 21.91 -7.88
CA SER A 356 -8.79 20.66 -7.10
C SER A 356 -9.55 20.72 -5.77
N VAL A 357 -9.52 21.85 -5.05
CA VAL A 357 -10.23 22.04 -3.78
C VAL A 357 -11.75 22.12 -3.98
N ALA A 358 -12.18 22.76 -5.05
CA ALA A 358 -13.58 22.80 -5.45
C ALA A 358 -14.14 21.40 -5.75
N ALA A 359 -13.39 20.56 -6.48
CA ALA A 359 -13.76 19.18 -6.76
C ALA A 359 -13.89 18.33 -5.48
N VAL A 360 -12.92 18.43 -4.55
CA VAL A 360 -12.99 17.73 -3.25
C VAL A 360 -14.19 18.20 -2.41
N THR A 361 -14.51 19.48 -2.46
CA THR A 361 -15.69 20.05 -1.80
C THR A 361 -16.98 19.49 -2.38
N ALA A 362 -17.08 19.40 -3.71
CA ALA A 362 -18.21 18.82 -4.41
C ALA A 362 -18.42 17.33 -4.07
N VAL A 363 -17.35 16.54 -4.04
CA VAL A 363 -17.38 15.13 -3.63
C VAL A 363 -17.86 14.96 -2.19
N SER A 364 -17.42 15.84 -1.28
CA SER A 364 -17.90 15.86 0.10
C SER A 364 -19.41 16.10 0.16
N GLY A 365 -19.93 16.97 -0.72
CA GLY A 365 -21.37 17.21 -0.89
C GLY A 365 -22.13 15.96 -1.35
N LEU A 366 -21.65 15.27 -2.40
CA LEU A 366 -22.23 14.00 -2.87
C LEU A 366 -22.20 12.91 -1.79
N GLY A 367 -21.16 12.86 -0.97
CA GLY A 367 -21.08 11.92 0.16
C GLY A 367 -22.25 12.07 1.14
N LEU A 368 -22.67 13.30 1.43
CA LEU A 368 -23.84 13.55 2.27
C LEU A 368 -25.14 13.10 1.60
N VAL A 369 -25.30 13.34 0.29
CA VAL A 369 -26.46 12.91 -0.49
C VAL A 369 -26.56 11.39 -0.52
N ILE A 370 -25.47 10.69 -0.82
CA ILE A 370 -25.41 9.22 -0.83
C ILE A 370 -25.75 8.65 0.55
N LYS A 371 -25.21 9.23 1.63
CA LYS A 371 -25.53 8.83 3.00
C LYS A 371 -27.02 8.95 3.27
N ALA A 372 -27.64 10.06 2.86
CA ALA A 372 -29.07 10.30 3.02
C ALA A 372 -29.90 9.24 2.25
N LEU A 373 -29.55 8.97 0.99
CA LEU A 373 -30.22 7.96 0.16
C LEU A 373 -30.10 6.55 0.76
N LYS A 374 -28.90 6.11 1.14
CA LYS A 374 -28.65 4.77 1.72
C LYS A 374 -29.43 4.56 3.02
N ARG A 375 -29.41 5.53 3.93
CA ARG A 375 -30.15 5.47 5.22
C ARG A 375 -31.65 5.62 5.06
N SER A 376 -32.10 6.22 3.97
CA SER A 376 -33.52 6.29 3.62
C SER A 376 -34.08 4.93 3.19
N GLY A 377 -33.25 4.03 2.66
CA GLY A 377 -33.61 2.65 2.33
C GLY A 377 -33.58 1.64 3.49
N SER A 378 -32.87 1.90 4.59
CA SER A 378 -32.61 0.91 5.66
C SER A 378 -33.74 0.74 6.71
N GLY A 379 -35.01 0.84 6.33
CA GLY A 379 -36.16 0.64 7.24
C GLY A 379 -36.42 -0.83 7.61
N ARG A 380 -37.07 -1.08 8.76
CA ARG A 380 -37.52 -2.43 9.18
C ARG A 380 -38.35 -3.09 8.06
N ARG A 381 -38.05 -4.36 7.74
CA ARG A 381 -38.89 -5.25 6.91
C ARG A 381 -40.35 -5.11 7.38
N GLY A 382 -41.20 -4.44 6.62
CA GLY A 382 -42.60 -4.23 7.03
C GLY A 382 -43.36 -3.08 6.38
N SER A 383 -42.71 -2.15 5.67
CA SER A 383 -43.43 -1.23 4.76
C SER A 383 -42.82 -1.35 3.37
N GLU A 384 -43.51 -2.00 2.46
CA GLU A 384 -43.21 -1.95 1.03
C GLU A 384 -43.32 -0.49 0.57
N LYS A 385 -42.19 0.21 0.55
CA LYS A 385 -42.00 1.26 -0.45
C LYS A 385 -41.92 0.55 -1.80
N SER A 386 -42.59 1.06 -2.82
CA SER A 386 -42.68 0.40 -4.14
C SER A 386 -41.28 -0.01 -4.63
N THR A 387 -41.18 -1.18 -5.25
CA THR A 387 -39.93 -1.70 -5.86
C THR A 387 -39.29 -0.65 -6.78
N GLU A 388 -40.09 0.21 -7.40
CA GLU A 388 -39.68 1.34 -8.22
C GLU A 388 -38.97 2.44 -7.41
N GLU A 389 -39.47 2.84 -6.23
CA GLU A 389 -38.81 3.88 -5.41
C GLU A 389 -37.49 3.37 -4.81
N ALA A 390 -37.40 2.07 -4.51
CA ALA A 390 -36.13 1.45 -4.10
C ALA A 390 -35.13 1.39 -5.27
N SER A 391 -35.60 1.00 -6.45
CA SER A 391 -34.80 0.96 -7.69
C SER A 391 -34.26 2.34 -8.05
N ARG A 392 -35.10 3.38 -8.09
CA ARG A 392 -34.66 4.74 -8.42
C ARG A 392 -33.65 5.28 -7.42
N ARG A 393 -33.83 4.99 -6.12
CA ARG A 393 -32.87 5.38 -5.08
C ARG A 393 -31.51 4.72 -5.27
N GLN A 394 -31.49 3.46 -5.71
CA GLN A 394 -30.24 2.77 -6.05
C GLN A 394 -29.59 3.40 -7.29
N THR A 395 -30.37 3.69 -8.33
CA THR A 395 -29.86 4.41 -9.52
C THR A 395 -29.23 5.75 -9.16
N LEU A 396 -29.87 6.54 -8.29
CA LEU A 396 -29.32 7.82 -7.82
C LEU A 396 -28.03 7.64 -7.00
N ILE A 397 -27.89 6.54 -6.25
CA ILE A 397 -26.64 6.22 -5.54
C ILE A 397 -25.54 5.90 -6.55
N ASP A 398 -25.84 5.09 -7.57
CA ASP A 398 -24.87 4.66 -8.57
C ASP A 398 -24.42 5.86 -9.44
N GLU A 399 -25.36 6.70 -9.89
CA GLU A 399 -25.09 7.96 -10.59
C GLU A 399 -24.23 8.92 -9.74
N ALA A 400 -24.53 9.04 -8.44
CA ALA A 400 -23.74 9.85 -7.52
C ALA A 400 -22.33 9.30 -7.31
N GLN A 401 -22.15 7.98 -7.25
CA GLN A 401 -20.83 7.35 -7.13
C GLN A 401 -20.00 7.53 -8.40
N ALA A 402 -20.61 7.41 -9.58
CA ALA A 402 -19.94 7.71 -10.85
C ALA A 402 -19.47 9.18 -10.91
N LEU A 403 -20.31 10.12 -10.47
CA LEU A 403 -19.92 11.54 -10.38
C LEU A 403 -18.78 11.78 -9.39
N ILE A 404 -18.70 11.04 -8.28
CA ILE A 404 -17.55 11.10 -7.37
C ILE A 404 -16.27 10.68 -8.10
N GLU A 405 -16.29 9.57 -8.84
CA GLU A 405 -15.12 9.09 -9.59
C GLU A 405 -14.68 10.11 -10.64
N THR A 406 -15.62 10.69 -11.38
CA THR A 406 -15.36 11.76 -12.35
C THR A 406 -14.73 12.99 -11.70
N LEU A 407 -15.29 13.49 -10.61
CA LEU A 407 -14.77 14.66 -9.90
C LEU A 407 -13.39 14.40 -9.28
N ASN A 408 -13.12 13.18 -8.81
CA ASN A 408 -11.79 12.79 -8.34
C ASN A 408 -10.75 12.86 -9.46
N GLY A 409 -11.11 12.35 -10.65
CA GLY A 409 -10.26 12.44 -11.84
C GLY A 409 -9.94 13.90 -12.19
N TYR A 410 -10.96 14.76 -12.21
CA TYR A 410 -10.76 16.18 -12.52
C TYR A 410 -9.93 16.93 -11.49
N ALA A 411 -9.99 16.57 -10.19
CA ALA A 411 -9.12 17.17 -9.19
C ALA A 411 -7.63 16.96 -9.51
N ASP A 412 -7.29 15.75 -9.97
CA ASP A 412 -5.93 15.38 -10.37
C ASP A 412 -5.53 16.02 -11.71
N GLU A 413 -6.45 16.05 -12.67
CA GLU A 413 -6.22 16.69 -13.98
C GLU A 413 -6.02 18.21 -13.86
N ASP A 414 -6.75 18.88 -12.97
CA ASP A 414 -6.62 20.32 -12.70
C ASP A 414 -5.23 20.66 -12.16
N ALA A 415 -4.74 19.87 -11.20
CA ALA A 415 -3.40 20.05 -10.66
C ALA A 415 -2.32 19.79 -11.72
N GLN A 416 -2.53 18.80 -12.60
CA GLN A 416 -1.62 18.53 -13.72
C GLN A 416 -1.63 19.64 -14.77
N ALA A 417 -2.82 20.20 -15.09
CA ALA A 417 -2.94 21.31 -16.01
C ALA A 417 -2.19 22.55 -15.49
N LEU A 418 -2.31 22.85 -14.19
CA LEU A 418 -1.59 23.96 -13.56
C LEU A 418 -0.08 23.74 -13.55
N GLU A 419 0.38 22.54 -13.22
CA GLU A 419 1.80 22.21 -13.29
C GLU A 419 2.34 22.34 -14.72
N ALA A 420 1.62 21.83 -15.73
CA ALA A 420 2.00 21.95 -17.13
C ALA A 420 2.04 23.41 -17.62
N TYR A 421 1.07 24.22 -17.20
CA TYR A 421 1.03 25.64 -17.53
C TYR A 421 2.20 26.42 -16.91
N LEU A 422 2.48 26.19 -15.62
CA LEU A 422 3.62 26.82 -14.93
C LEU A 422 4.96 26.40 -15.57
N ASP A 423 5.09 25.14 -15.98
CA ASP A 423 6.26 24.64 -16.68
C ASP A 423 6.42 25.30 -18.06
N ALA A 424 5.33 25.45 -18.84
CA ALA A 424 5.34 26.11 -20.14
C ALA A 424 5.70 27.61 -20.07
N GLN A 425 5.43 28.27 -18.95
CA GLN A 425 5.78 29.68 -18.71
C GLN A 425 7.22 29.91 -18.21
N SER A 426 7.94 28.86 -17.83
CA SER A 426 9.29 28.99 -17.27
C SER A 426 10.31 29.50 -18.30
N LYS A 427 10.85 30.71 -18.08
CA LYS A 427 11.88 31.36 -18.93
C LYS A 427 13.29 30.75 -18.80
N ARG A 428 13.49 29.68 -18.03
CA ARG A 428 14.82 29.06 -17.82
C ARG A 428 15.00 27.82 -18.71
N GLY A 429 15.28 28.07 -19.99
CA GLY A 429 15.89 27.12 -20.92
C GLY A 429 15.04 25.89 -21.26
N GLU A 430 14.43 25.93 -22.45
CA GLU A 430 13.54 24.91 -23.05
C GLU A 430 12.13 24.87 -22.44
N ALA A 431 11.24 25.73 -22.95
CA ALA A 431 9.80 25.59 -22.74
C ALA A 431 9.39 24.17 -23.18
N LYS A 432 8.84 23.37 -22.26
CA LYS A 432 8.30 22.04 -22.55
C LYS A 432 6.80 22.17 -22.80
N GLY A 433 6.39 21.95 -24.05
CA GLY A 433 4.98 21.95 -24.45
C GLY A 433 4.51 23.24 -25.13
N ASP A 434 3.33 23.19 -25.74
CA ASP A 434 2.68 24.33 -26.38
C ASP A 434 2.00 25.22 -25.31
N PRO A 435 2.44 26.48 -25.11
CA PRO A 435 1.84 27.39 -24.14
C PRO A 435 0.35 27.66 -24.40
N SER A 436 -0.08 27.64 -25.67
CA SER A 436 -1.48 27.85 -26.05
C SER A 436 -2.34 26.67 -25.63
N GLU A 437 -1.87 25.44 -25.86
CA GLU A 437 -2.54 24.21 -25.43
C GLU A 437 -2.62 24.11 -23.90
N ALA A 438 -1.55 24.47 -23.19
CA ALA A 438 -1.53 24.50 -21.73
C ALA A 438 -2.52 25.52 -21.16
N ALA A 439 -2.58 26.73 -21.74
CA ALA A 439 -3.54 27.78 -21.35
C ALA A 439 -5.00 27.37 -21.61
N ARG A 440 -5.24 26.68 -22.72
CA ARG A 440 -6.56 26.12 -23.05
C ARG A 440 -6.97 25.06 -22.03
N ARG A 441 -6.08 24.13 -21.71
CA ARG A 441 -6.36 23.04 -20.75
C ARG A 441 -6.63 23.54 -19.33
N MET A 442 -5.98 24.64 -18.93
CA MET A 442 -6.27 25.37 -17.69
C MET A 442 -7.71 25.89 -17.59
N ASN A 443 -8.41 26.09 -18.71
CA ASN A 443 -9.82 26.50 -18.72
C ASN A 443 -10.77 25.32 -18.93
N GLU A 444 -10.40 24.33 -19.76
CA GLU A 444 -11.25 23.18 -20.07
C GLU A 444 -11.51 22.30 -18.84
N VAL A 445 -10.48 21.96 -18.06
CA VAL A 445 -10.64 21.06 -16.90
C VAL A 445 -11.52 21.67 -15.81
N PRO A 446 -11.35 22.95 -15.42
CA PRO A 446 -12.29 23.64 -14.53
C PRO A 446 -13.74 23.72 -15.06
N LEU A 447 -13.93 23.92 -16.36
CA LEU A 447 -15.28 23.94 -16.96
C LEU A 447 -15.95 22.56 -16.93
N GLU A 448 -15.20 21.48 -17.20
CA GLU A 448 -15.71 20.10 -17.06
C GLU A 448 -16.00 19.75 -15.60
N THR A 449 -15.16 20.20 -14.68
CA THR A 449 -15.41 20.09 -13.24
C THR A 449 -16.70 20.80 -12.85
N ALA A 450 -16.92 22.02 -13.33
CA ALA A 450 -18.15 22.78 -13.09
C ALA A 450 -19.40 22.09 -13.66
N LYS A 451 -19.31 21.48 -14.85
CA LYS A 451 -20.40 20.66 -15.43
C LYS A 451 -20.74 19.47 -14.55
N ALA A 452 -19.73 18.71 -14.10
CA ALA A 452 -19.93 17.58 -13.19
C ALA A 452 -20.56 18.02 -11.85
N CYS A 453 -20.13 19.15 -11.29
CA CYS A 453 -20.76 19.74 -10.10
C CYS A 453 -22.24 20.11 -10.35
N LEU A 454 -22.58 20.61 -11.52
CA LEU A 454 -23.97 20.96 -11.88
C LEU A 454 -24.84 19.70 -12.02
N ASP A 455 -24.32 18.64 -12.64
CA ASP A 455 -25.03 17.37 -12.75
C ASP A 455 -25.24 16.72 -11.38
N ALA A 456 -24.25 16.79 -10.50
CA ALA A 456 -24.37 16.40 -9.10
C ALA A 456 -25.42 17.24 -8.34
N LEU A 457 -25.50 18.54 -8.62
CA LEU A 457 -26.50 19.42 -8.02
C LEU A 457 -27.93 19.09 -8.50
N ARG A 458 -28.11 18.76 -9.78
CA ARG A 458 -29.38 18.26 -10.33
C ARG A 458 -29.79 16.94 -9.68
N LEU A 459 -28.84 16.01 -9.54
CA LEU A 459 -29.07 14.75 -8.82
C LEU A 459 -29.48 15.01 -7.37
N THR A 460 -28.90 16.02 -6.72
CA THR A 460 -29.25 16.41 -5.34
C THR A 460 -30.69 16.93 -5.23
N VAL A 461 -31.14 17.72 -6.20
CA VAL A 461 -32.53 18.19 -6.29
C VAL A 461 -33.49 17.01 -6.33
N GLU A 462 -33.21 16.01 -7.17
CA GLU A 462 -34.04 14.81 -7.27
C GLU A 462 -33.97 13.95 -5.99
N SER A 463 -32.76 13.79 -5.43
CA SER A 463 -32.50 12.96 -4.25
C SER A 463 -33.30 13.37 -3.01
N LEU A 464 -33.77 14.62 -2.95
CA LEU A 464 -34.60 15.11 -1.86
C LEU A 464 -35.95 14.39 -1.77
N ALA A 465 -36.58 14.07 -2.90
CA ALA A 465 -37.84 13.32 -2.95
C ALA A 465 -37.67 11.85 -2.49
N HIS A 466 -36.44 11.33 -2.61
CA HIS A 466 -36.08 9.96 -2.24
C HIS A 466 -35.37 9.86 -0.88
N SER A 467 -35.37 10.94 -0.09
CA SER A 467 -34.72 10.98 1.22
C SER A 467 -35.74 11.11 2.35
N LYS A 468 -35.48 10.45 3.48
CA LYS A 468 -36.30 10.61 4.70
C LYS A 468 -36.18 12.04 5.20
N GLN A 469 -37.26 12.55 5.78
CA GLN A 469 -37.35 13.88 6.38
C GLN A 469 -36.18 14.18 7.34
N ALA A 470 -35.85 13.23 8.23
CA ALA A 470 -34.74 13.34 9.18
C ALA A 470 -33.34 13.45 8.55
N LEU A 471 -33.21 13.22 7.24
CA LEU A 471 -31.95 13.26 6.49
C LEU A 471 -31.95 14.37 5.43
N ARG A 472 -33.00 15.20 5.34
CA ARG A 472 -33.06 16.31 4.38
C ARG A 472 -31.97 17.35 4.64
N SER A 473 -31.55 17.54 5.90
CA SER A 473 -30.41 18.38 6.25
C SER A 473 -29.11 17.95 5.57
N ASP A 474 -28.84 16.64 5.49
CA ASP A 474 -27.67 16.10 4.79
C ASP A 474 -27.76 16.38 3.27
N VAL A 475 -28.93 16.20 2.66
CA VAL A 475 -29.14 16.46 1.22
C VAL A 475 -28.99 17.96 0.90
N LEU A 476 -29.57 18.84 1.70
CA LEU A 476 -29.51 20.29 1.50
C LEU A 476 -28.10 20.84 1.74
N ALA A 477 -27.40 20.35 2.78
CA ALA A 477 -26.00 20.66 3.01
C ALA A 477 -25.13 20.16 1.84
N GLY A 478 -25.40 18.96 1.33
CA GLY A 478 -24.74 18.41 0.15
C GLY A 478 -24.89 19.30 -1.09
N GLY A 479 -26.10 19.77 -1.36
CA GLY A 479 -26.38 20.71 -2.44
C GLY A 479 -25.64 22.04 -2.29
N LEU A 480 -25.57 22.59 -1.07
CA LEU A 480 -24.82 23.82 -0.79
C LEU A 480 -23.32 23.64 -1.06
N LEU A 481 -22.73 22.51 -0.66
CA LEU A 481 -21.31 22.22 -0.93
C LEU A 481 -21.05 22.04 -2.43
N LEU A 482 -21.95 21.38 -3.16
CA LEU A 482 -21.85 21.22 -4.61
C LEU A 482 -21.91 22.55 -5.36
N HIS A 483 -22.84 23.43 -4.99
CA HIS A 483 -22.90 24.79 -5.53
C HIS A 483 -21.68 25.63 -5.18
N SER A 484 -21.20 25.53 -3.94
CA SER A 484 -20.00 26.24 -3.51
C SER A 484 -18.76 25.75 -4.27
N GLY A 485 -18.64 24.43 -4.50
CA GLY A 485 -17.61 23.84 -5.34
C GLY A 485 -17.69 24.34 -6.78
N LEU A 486 -18.88 24.33 -7.39
CA LEU A 486 -19.09 24.90 -8.73
C LEU A 486 -18.67 26.37 -8.81
N GLY A 487 -19.13 27.22 -7.88
CA GLY A 487 -18.75 28.63 -7.86
C GLY A 487 -17.24 28.83 -7.65
N ALA A 488 -16.62 28.03 -6.78
CA ALA A 488 -15.19 28.07 -6.52
C ALA A 488 -14.37 27.74 -7.77
N VAL A 489 -14.72 26.69 -8.50
CA VAL A 489 -13.99 26.31 -9.72
C VAL A 489 -14.17 27.33 -10.84
N LEU A 490 -15.33 27.99 -10.94
CA LEU A 490 -15.54 29.05 -11.94
C LEU A 490 -14.69 30.31 -11.70
N PHE A 491 -14.24 30.59 -10.46
CA PHE A 491 -13.24 31.64 -10.24
C PHE A 491 -11.90 31.33 -10.90
N THR A 492 -11.56 30.04 -11.02
CA THR A 492 -10.35 29.59 -11.73
C THR A 492 -10.50 29.90 -13.21
N VAL A 493 -11.66 29.56 -13.80
CA VAL A 493 -12.00 29.91 -15.19
C VAL A 493 -11.93 31.43 -15.41
N ASP A 494 -12.49 32.24 -14.51
CA ASP A 494 -12.44 33.71 -14.65
C ASP A 494 -11.00 34.25 -14.68
N ALA A 495 -10.13 33.70 -13.83
CA ALA A 495 -8.72 34.08 -13.77
C ALA A 495 -7.98 33.64 -15.04
N ASP A 496 -8.25 32.43 -15.52
CA ASP A 496 -7.49 31.81 -16.61
C ASP A 496 -7.97 32.24 -18.01
N LEU A 497 -9.23 32.66 -18.15
CA LEU A 497 -9.75 33.24 -19.40
C LEU A 497 -8.95 34.48 -19.82
N ALA A 498 -8.40 35.24 -18.86
CA ALA A 498 -7.56 36.40 -19.15
C ALA A 498 -6.25 36.02 -19.85
N SER A 499 -5.82 34.76 -19.76
CA SER A 499 -4.60 34.25 -20.40
C SER A 499 -4.81 33.74 -21.83
N LEU A 500 -6.06 33.63 -22.30
CA LEU A 500 -6.40 33.23 -23.67
C LEU A 500 -6.46 34.43 -24.61
N GLU A 501 -6.04 34.21 -25.86
CA GLU A 501 -6.18 35.18 -26.95
C GLU A 501 -7.65 35.49 -27.24
N GLU A 502 -7.93 36.72 -27.71
CA GLU A 502 -9.28 37.11 -28.10
C GLU A 502 -9.72 36.33 -29.35
N GLY A 503 -10.88 35.66 -29.26
CA GLY A 503 -11.40 34.83 -30.35
C GLY A 503 -12.65 34.04 -29.95
N GLU A 504 -13.17 33.26 -30.90
CA GLU A 504 -14.41 32.47 -30.73
C GLU A 504 -14.33 31.49 -29.57
N GLU A 505 -13.16 30.89 -29.32
CA GLU A 505 -12.94 29.91 -28.26
C GLU A 505 -13.08 30.53 -26.85
N LYS A 506 -12.43 31.67 -26.61
CA LYS A 506 -12.54 32.42 -25.36
C LYS A 506 -13.98 32.86 -25.10
N GLN A 507 -14.68 33.32 -26.15
CA GLN A 507 -16.09 33.70 -26.05
C GLN A 507 -16.96 32.49 -25.70
N ALA A 508 -16.78 31.34 -26.34
CA ALA A 508 -17.54 30.12 -26.07
C ALA A 508 -17.33 29.59 -24.65
N MET A 509 -16.09 29.68 -24.12
CA MET A 509 -15.78 29.32 -22.74
C MET A 509 -16.44 30.28 -21.74
N ALA A 510 -16.40 31.59 -22.01
CA ALA A 510 -17.05 32.60 -21.17
C ALA A 510 -18.58 32.43 -21.13
N GLU A 511 -19.21 32.15 -22.28
CA GLU A 511 -20.64 31.85 -22.37
C GLU A 511 -20.99 30.56 -21.61
N THR A 512 -20.16 29.53 -21.72
CA THR A 512 -20.33 28.28 -20.98
C THR A 512 -20.25 28.52 -19.47
N ARG A 513 -19.24 29.26 -19.00
CA ARG A 513 -19.07 29.66 -17.60
C ARG A 513 -20.29 30.41 -17.08
N ALA A 514 -20.81 31.39 -17.82
CA ALA A 514 -21.97 32.18 -17.41
C ALA A 514 -23.22 31.30 -17.28
N ARG A 515 -23.45 30.43 -18.26
CA ARG A 515 -24.57 29.48 -18.26
C ARG A 515 -24.51 28.50 -17.08
N LEU A 516 -23.33 27.96 -16.77
CA LEU A 516 -23.14 27.03 -15.65
C LEU A 516 -23.49 27.69 -14.31
N GLN A 517 -23.00 28.91 -14.06
CA GLN A 517 -23.33 29.67 -12.85
C GLN A 517 -24.84 29.91 -12.72
N GLN A 518 -25.48 30.40 -13.79
CA GLN A 518 -26.91 30.69 -13.79
C GLN A 518 -27.76 29.45 -13.48
N GLN A 519 -27.42 28.31 -14.07
CA GLN A 519 -28.12 27.05 -13.82
C GLN A 519 -27.91 26.56 -12.38
N ALA A 520 -26.68 26.67 -11.86
CA ALA A 520 -26.37 26.29 -10.49
C ALA A 520 -27.12 27.15 -9.46
N ASP A 521 -27.16 28.47 -9.67
CA ASP A 521 -27.88 29.41 -8.81
C ASP A 521 -29.38 29.12 -8.80
N SER A 522 -29.95 28.76 -9.95
CA SER A 522 -31.36 28.38 -10.07
C SER A 522 -31.69 27.14 -9.23
N HIS A 523 -30.86 26.09 -9.31
CA HIS A 523 -31.04 24.87 -8.51
C HIS A 523 -30.87 25.13 -7.01
N MET A 524 -29.89 25.97 -6.62
CA MET A 524 -29.72 26.32 -5.21
C MET A 524 -30.81 27.20 -4.64
N ALA A 525 -31.34 28.14 -5.42
CA ALA A 525 -32.48 28.94 -5.02
C ALA A 525 -33.69 28.04 -4.71
N TRP A 526 -33.91 27.01 -5.54
CA TRP A 526 -34.94 26.01 -5.30
C TRP A 526 -34.66 25.18 -4.04
N LEU A 527 -33.42 24.67 -3.85
CA LEU A 527 -33.04 23.88 -2.67
C LEU A 527 -33.23 24.67 -1.36
N ARG A 528 -32.88 25.96 -1.33
CA ARG A 528 -33.03 26.82 -0.14
C ARG A 528 -34.48 27.04 0.28
N GLN A 529 -35.44 26.85 -0.62
CA GLN A 529 -36.87 26.96 -0.32
C GLN A 529 -37.45 25.67 0.27
N GLN A 530 -36.68 24.57 0.30
CA GLN A 530 -37.16 23.29 0.79
C GLN A 530 -37.13 23.22 2.32
N PRO A 531 -38.15 22.65 2.98
CA PRO A 531 -38.17 22.53 4.43
C PRO A 531 -37.12 21.53 4.92
N VAL A 532 -36.38 21.92 5.96
CA VAL A 532 -35.37 21.08 6.63
C VAL A 532 -36.00 20.09 7.61
N SER A 533 -37.11 20.49 8.24
CA SER A 533 -37.87 19.73 9.24
C SER A 533 -39.30 19.54 8.83
#